data_AF-A0A6A1W5W7-F1
#
_entry.id   AF-A0A6A1W5W7-F1
#
_cell.length_a   1.000
_cell.length_b   1.000
_cell.length_c   1.000
_cell.angle_alpha   90.00
_cell.angle_beta   90.00
_cell.angle_gamma   90.00
#
_symmetry.space_group_name_H-M   'P 1'
#
loop_
_entity.id
_entity.type
_entity.pdbx_description
1 polymer ?
#
loop_
_entity_poly.entity_id
_entity_poly.type
_entity_poly.pdbx_seq_one_letter_code
_entity_poly.pdbx_strand_id
1 'polypeptide(L)'
;MALEVLRNDNYVSWSACLRDYLLAHNLWDIVETTREPPKPEDDVVEFEAWREKNNAALDAILSSCGTDILSQIKGISSAKNAWYSLAELCGQPSQQIHTVVDQIISVSKQVRPALTGNTQRLGRADGKNQDYLKYASFLKAVRNGDLDAMKAFLVLHPEASSAKLTFGDQTALHIAVLAGHVHIVEELVERIMSNETLEMQDVEGYTALARATSNGDFRMIQCMIDKNPKLVSIPEKSCGSIPVVISMCFDYKELSRYLYLRNSADGSRARKGFTFDLLVQLMKFVSTFKTFKKKLAEHQELERLSPPMLQKALNSDSLTPRQVFSRNHEELMKKGEEWMKNTASSCTVVGALIVTIMFAAAFTVPGGNDQNTGLPMFLNKKVFILFVIFDSLSLFSSSASVLMFLGILTARYAEEDFLKSLPKKMIIGLFALFFSIATMMVAFSATLLLMLRGKSSIILPIICLASLPVTLFVLMQFPLLVDMTMSTYGPGIFKKKMERWV
;
A
#
# COMPACT_ATOMS: atom_id res chain seq x y z
N MET A 1 7.02 -14.60 5.74
CA MET A 1 7.18 -13.73 6.92
C MET A 1 8.56 -13.10 6.83
N ALA A 2 8.70 -11.77 6.89
CA ALA A 2 10.02 -11.13 6.90
C ALA A 2 10.50 -11.06 8.35
N LEU A 3 11.50 -11.87 8.72
CA LEU A 3 12.14 -11.78 10.03
C LEU A 3 12.82 -10.41 10.17
N GLU A 4 12.60 -9.74 11.28
CA GLU A 4 13.30 -8.50 11.62
C GLU A 4 14.79 -8.83 11.83
N VAL A 5 15.71 -7.93 11.46
CA VAL A 5 17.16 -8.17 11.62
C VAL A 5 17.58 -7.75 13.03
N LEU A 6 18.32 -8.61 13.74
CA LEU A 6 18.79 -8.33 15.10
C LEU A 6 19.81 -7.17 15.12
N ARG A 7 19.55 -6.21 16.00
CA ARG A 7 20.37 -5.06 16.38
C ARG A 7 20.36 -4.96 17.91
N ASN A 8 21.37 -4.30 18.49
CA ASN A 8 21.51 -4.22 19.96
C ASN A 8 20.31 -3.57 20.67
N ASP A 9 19.53 -2.75 19.97
CA ASP A 9 18.38 -2.01 20.51
C ASP A 9 17.02 -2.70 20.28
N ASN A 10 16.97 -3.78 19.48
CA ASN A 10 15.73 -4.48 19.13
C ASN A 10 15.69 -5.95 19.56
N TYR A 11 16.60 -6.38 20.44
CA TYR A 11 16.72 -7.78 20.88
C TYR A 11 15.39 -8.37 21.40
N VAL A 12 14.60 -7.59 22.11
CA VAL A 12 13.31 -8.04 22.68
C VAL A 12 12.26 -8.29 21.59
N SER A 13 12.17 -7.45 20.56
CA SER A 13 11.22 -7.64 19.45
C SER A 13 11.71 -8.71 18.47
N TRP A 14 13.01 -8.75 18.21
CA TRP A 14 13.65 -9.77 17.39
C TRP A 14 13.48 -11.17 17.97
N SER A 15 13.76 -11.36 19.26
CA SER A 15 13.68 -12.68 19.90
C SER A 15 12.24 -13.21 19.94
N ALA A 16 11.24 -12.33 20.08
CA ALA A 16 9.83 -12.71 19.97
C ALA A 16 9.48 -13.20 18.55
N CYS A 17 9.85 -12.43 17.52
CA CYS A 17 9.59 -12.78 16.12
C CYS A 17 10.31 -14.07 15.68
N LEU A 18 11.56 -14.25 16.09
CA LEU A 18 12.32 -15.44 15.75
C LEU A 18 11.84 -16.67 16.52
N ARG A 19 11.43 -16.51 17.77
CA ARG A 19 10.79 -17.59 18.54
C ARG A 19 9.50 -18.06 17.86
N ASP A 20 8.65 -17.14 17.42
CA ASP A 20 7.41 -17.47 16.69
C ASP A 20 7.71 -18.21 15.38
N TYR A 21 8.76 -17.83 14.67
CA TYR A 21 9.22 -18.52 13.46
C TYR A 21 9.71 -19.95 13.76
N LEU A 22 10.54 -20.13 14.79
CA LEU A 22 11.07 -21.44 15.17
C LEU A 22 9.95 -22.38 15.68
N LEU A 23 8.95 -21.83 16.38
CA LEU A 23 7.74 -22.57 16.78
C LEU A 23 6.92 -23.01 15.56
N ALA A 24 6.72 -22.13 14.58
CA ALA A 24 5.97 -22.45 13.37
C ALA A 24 6.61 -23.57 12.52
N HIS A 25 7.92 -23.79 12.67
CA HIS A 25 8.68 -24.81 11.93
C HIS A 25 9.06 -26.02 12.79
N ASN A 26 8.53 -26.16 14.01
CA ASN A 26 8.88 -27.24 14.96
C ASN A 26 10.38 -27.33 15.30
N LEU A 27 11.05 -26.18 15.36
CA LEU A 27 12.49 -26.05 15.63
C LEU A 27 12.79 -25.55 17.05
N TRP A 28 11.81 -24.95 17.74
CA TRP A 28 11.98 -24.34 19.06
C TRP A 28 12.38 -25.35 20.16
N ASP A 29 11.91 -26.59 20.06
CA ASP A 29 12.24 -27.65 21.03
C ASP A 29 13.75 -27.88 21.15
N ILE A 30 14.52 -27.65 20.09
CA ILE A 30 15.99 -27.78 20.10
C ILE A 30 16.65 -26.65 20.91
N VAL A 31 16.03 -25.47 20.98
CA VAL A 31 16.54 -24.30 21.69
C VAL A 31 16.15 -24.35 23.17
N GLU A 32 14.94 -24.81 23.49
CA GLU A 32 14.41 -24.89 24.86
C GLU A 32 14.81 -26.17 25.60
N THR A 33 15.15 -27.27 24.90
CA THR A 33 15.42 -28.56 25.53
C THR A 33 16.49 -28.49 26.64
N THR A 34 16.19 -29.10 27.78
CA THR A 34 17.13 -29.30 28.90
C THR A 34 17.95 -30.58 28.76
N ARG A 35 17.65 -31.42 27.75
CA ARG A 35 18.37 -32.68 27.50
C ARG A 35 19.67 -32.41 26.76
N GLU A 36 20.70 -33.18 27.07
CA GLU A 36 21.96 -33.15 26.32
C GLU A 36 21.74 -33.68 24.89
N PRO A 37 22.52 -33.19 23.89
CA PRO A 37 22.46 -33.71 22.53
C PRO A 37 22.66 -35.23 22.51
N PRO A 38 21.87 -35.98 21.73
CA PRO A 38 22.07 -37.42 21.58
C PRO A 38 23.47 -37.70 21.03
N LYS A 39 24.11 -38.77 21.49
CA LYS A 39 25.40 -39.20 20.95
C LYS A 39 25.18 -40.12 19.75
N PRO A 40 26.02 -40.02 18.71
CA PRO A 40 25.94 -40.92 17.55
C PRO A 40 26.10 -42.40 17.92
N GLU A 41 26.69 -42.71 19.07
CA GLU A 41 26.92 -44.07 19.55
C GLU A 41 25.66 -44.73 20.15
N ASP A 42 24.69 -43.95 20.63
CA ASP A 42 23.53 -44.43 21.39
C ASP A 42 22.31 -44.69 20.48
N ASP A 43 22.03 -43.77 19.55
CA ASP A 43 21.00 -43.93 18.53
C ASP A 43 21.29 -43.01 17.33
N VAL A 44 21.74 -43.62 16.22
CA VAL A 44 22.13 -42.91 14.99
C VAL A 44 20.94 -42.17 14.36
N VAL A 45 19.73 -42.75 14.43
CA VAL A 45 18.53 -42.20 13.79
C VAL A 45 18.03 -40.98 14.57
N GLU A 46 18.02 -41.07 15.90
CA GLU A 46 17.67 -39.94 16.76
C GLU A 46 18.69 -38.80 16.65
N PHE A 47 19.98 -39.13 16.54
CA PHE A 47 21.04 -38.14 16.35
C PHE A 47 20.99 -37.42 15.00
N GLU A 48 20.70 -38.12 13.90
CA GLU A 48 20.52 -37.49 12.59
C GLU A 48 19.31 -36.55 12.54
N ALA A 49 18.18 -36.98 13.11
CA ALA A 49 16.97 -36.15 13.20
C ALA A 49 17.17 -34.91 14.08
N TRP A 50 17.90 -35.05 15.21
CA TRP A 50 18.28 -33.92 16.05
C TRP A 50 19.22 -32.96 15.32
N ARG A 51 20.23 -33.48 14.61
CA ARG A 51 21.22 -32.67 13.87
C ARG A 51 20.55 -31.83 12.79
N GLU A 52 19.62 -32.39 12.03
CA GLU A 52 18.88 -31.68 10.98
C GLU A 52 18.09 -30.49 11.56
N LYS A 53 17.37 -30.71 12.66
CA LYS A 53 16.61 -29.66 13.35
C LYS A 53 17.52 -28.60 13.98
N ASN A 54 18.65 -28.99 14.59
CA ASN A 54 19.62 -28.06 15.15
C ASN A 54 20.24 -27.16 14.06
N ASN A 55 20.57 -27.72 12.90
CA ASN A 55 21.13 -26.94 11.79
C ASN A 55 20.10 -25.97 11.21
N ALA A 56 18.85 -26.40 11.01
CA ALA A 56 17.78 -25.53 10.54
C ALA A 56 17.46 -24.39 11.51
N ALA A 57 17.47 -24.69 12.82
CA ALA A 57 17.27 -23.67 13.86
C ALA A 57 18.46 -22.69 13.92
N LEU A 58 19.69 -23.19 13.81
CA LEU A 58 20.90 -22.36 13.81
C LEU A 58 20.95 -21.45 12.59
N ASP A 59 20.61 -21.96 11.40
CA ASP A 59 20.56 -21.17 10.17
C ASP A 59 19.52 -20.04 10.26
N ALA A 60 18.35 -20.31 10.83
CA ALA A 60 17.33 -19.28 11.08
C ALA A 60 17.81 -18.20 12.09
N ILE A 61 18.56 -18.59 13.13
CA ILE A 61 19.15 -17.64 14.07
C ILE A 61 20.22 -16.79 13.39
N LEU A 62 21.15 -17.42 12.65
CA LEU A 62 22.26 -16.72 12.01
C LEU A 62 21.79 -15.80 10.87
N SER A 63 20.85 -16.26 10.04
CA SER A 63 20.28 -15.48 8.93
C SER A 63 19.45 -14.27 9.38
N SER A 64 19.01 -14.26 10.64
CA SER A 64 18.27 -13.14 11.23
C SER A 64 19.16 -12.17 12.03
N CYS A 65 20.47 -12.42 12.12
CA CYS A 65 21.42 -11.54 12.80
C CYS A 65 22.04 -10.51 11.84
N GLY A 66 22.20 -9.26 12.29
CA GLY A 66 22.99 -8.25 11.58
C GLY A 66 24.49 -8.62 11.52
N THR A 67 25.23 -8.07 10.56
CA THR A 67 26.64 -8.40 10.28
C THR A 67 27.56 -8.31 11.50
N ASP A 68 27.33 -7.33 12.38
CA ASP A 68 28.17 -7.08 13.55
C ASP A 68 27.99 -8.17 14.62
N ILE A 69 26.75 -8.58 14.87
CA ILE A 69 26.40 -9.62 15.84
C ILE A 69 26.74 -11.00 15.27
N LEU A 70 26.50 -11.21 13.98
CA LEU A 70 26.81 -12.45 13.28
C LEU A 70 28.30 -12.80 13.38
N SER A 71 29.19 -11.81 13.30
CA SER A 71 30.65 -12.02 13.44
C SER A 71 31.05 -12.62 14.80
N GLN A 72 30.28 -12.35 15.86
CA GLN A 72 30.55 -12.79 17.23
C GLN A 72 30.02 -14.19 17.52
N ILE A 73 28.98 -14.63 16.82
CA ILE A 73 28.32 -15.93 17.04
C ILE A 73 28.61 -16.98 15.95
N LYS A 74 29.34 -16.61 14.89
CA LYS A 74 29.65 -17.47 13.73
C LYS A 74 30.37 -18.78 14.09
N GLY A 75 31.03 -18.85 15.25
CA GLY A 75 31.73 -20.05 15.73
C GLY A 75 30.89 -21.04 16.52
N ILE A 76 29.60 -20.77 16.76
CA ILE A 76 28.74 -21.59 17.60
C ILE A 76 28.05 -22.68 16.76
N SER A 77 28.20 -23.95 17.15
CA SER A 77 27.66 -25.11 16.42
C SER A 77 26.26 -25.57 16.87
N SER A 78 25.72 -24.97 17.94
CA SER A 78 24.41 -25.32 18.49
C SER A 78 23.46 -24.13 18.45
N ALA A 79 22.24 -24.33 17.95
CA ALA A 79 21.19 -23.32 17.93
C ALA A 79 20.86 -22.81 19.35
N LYS A 80 20.87 -23.72 20.33
CA LYS A 80 20.69 -23.40 21.75
C LYS A 80 21.75 -22.43 22.24
N ASN A 81 23.02 -22.77 22.05
CA ASN A 81 24.12 -21.92 22.51
C ASN A 81 24.13 -20.57 21.80
N ALA A 82 23.82 -20.55 20.49
CA ALA A 82 23.73 -19.30 19.73
C ALA A 82 22.62 -18.38 20.27
N TRP A 83 21.46 -18.96 20.60
CA TRP A 83 20.33 -18.23 21.20
C TRP A 83 20.68 -17.59 22.54
N TYR A 84 21.35 -18.32 23.44
CA TYR A 84 21.73 -17.82 24.76
C TYR A 84 22.89 -16.81 24.70
N SER A 85 23.89 -17.03 23.85
CA SER A 85 24.96 -16.05 23.64
C SER A 85 24.42 -14.71 23.14
N LEU A 86 23.40 -14.71 22.29
CA LEU A 86 22.75 -13.48 21.81
C LEU A 86 22.04 -12.70 22.93
N ALA A 87 21.45 -13.40 23.90
CA ALA A 87 20.84 -12.79 25.08
C ALA A 87 21.87 -12.06 25.95
N GLU A 88 23.06 -12.64 26.07
CA GLU A 88 24.17 -12.07 26.82
C GLU A 88 24.80 -10.88 26.08
N LEU A 89 24.99 -10.99 24.76
CA LEU A 89 25.56 -9.94 23.91
C LEU A 89 24.68 -8.70 23.81
N CYS A 90 23.36 -8.87 23.76
CA CYS A 90 22.42 -7.75 23.66
C CYS A 90 21.93 -7.23 25.03
N GLY A 91 22.34 -7.89 26.13
CA GLY A 91 21.86 -7.64 27.49
C GLY A 91 22.68 -6.69 28.37
N GLN A 92 23.69 -5.98 27.84
CA GLN A 92 24.58 -5.11 28.64
C GLN A 92 24.58 -3.64 28.17
N PRO A 93 24.28 -2.66 29.05
CA PRO A 93 24.69 -1.27 28.86
C PRO A 93 26.22 -1.13 29.05
N SER A 94 26.85 -0.36 28.17
CA SER A 94 28.29 -0.18 28.05
C SER A 94 29.01 0.28 29.34
N GLN A 95 29.96 -0.56 29.77
CA GLN A 95 31.23 -0.23 30.46
C GLN A 95 31.18 0.78 31.62
N GLN A 96 30.78 0.28 32.79
CA GLN A 96 31.42 0.59 34.09
C GLN A 96 31.33 -0.65 34.99
N ILE A 97 31.88 -1.76 34.51
CA ILE A 97 31.93 -3.05 35.21
C ILE A 97 33.33 -3.22 35.79
N HIS A 98 33.39 -3.81 36.98
CA HIS A 98 34.53 -4.49 37.63
C HIS A 98 35.20 -3.82 38.83
N THR A 99 35.20 -2.50 39.03
CA THR A 99 35.96 -1.96 40.18
C THR A 99 35.16 -1.85 41.49
N VAL A 100 33.85 -1.57 41.41
CA VAL A 100 33.02 -1.32 42.62
C VAL A 100 32.30 -2.58 43.10
N VAL A 101 31.97 -3.51 42.19
CA VAL A 101 31.23 -4.73 42.52
C VAL A 101 32.11 -5.76 43.26
N ASP A 102 33.40 -5.88 42.93
CA ASP A 102 34.33 -6.73 43.69
C ASP A 102 34.61 -6.16 45.10
N GLN A 103 34.57 -4.83 45.26
CA GLN A 103 34.63 -4.18 46.59
C GLN A 103 33.38 -4.49 47.43
N ILE A 104 32.20 -4.49 46.83
CA ILE A 104 30.93 -4.73 47.54
C ILE A 104 30.73 -6.24 47.87
N ILE A 105 31.22 -7.14 47.01
CA ILE A 105 31.14 -8.60 47.23
C ILE A 105 32.06 -9.06 48.39
N SER A 106 33.15 -8.33 48.67
CA SER A 106 34.01 -8.60 49.84
C SER A 106 33.33 -8.24 51.18
N VAL A 107 32.47 -7.22 51.17
CA VAL A 107 31.74 -6.74 52.36
C VAL A 107 30.48 -7.56 52.62
N SER A 108 29.80 -8.04 51.58
CA SER A 108 28.51 -8.73 51.70
C SER A 108 28.59 -10.20 52.14
N LYS A 109 29.78 -10.81 52.20
CA LYS A 109 29.97 -12.19 52.72
C LYS A 109 29.95 -12.29 54.25
N GLN A 110 29.95 -11.18 55.00
CA GLN A 110 30.03 -11.22 56.47
C GLN A 110 28.70 -11.23 57.22
N VAL A 111 27.55 -11.01 56.57
CA VAL A 111 26.27 -10.91 57.32
C VAL A 111 25.11 -11.56 56.57
N ARG A 112 24.77 -12.79 56.94
CA ARG A 112 23.41 -13.37 56.83
C ARG A 112 22.84 -13.41 58.27
N PRO A 113 21.53 -13.54 58.58
CA PRO A 113 20.29 -13.56 57.78
C PRO A 113 19.12 -12.72 58.40
N ALA A 114 17.90 -12.92 57.87
CA ALA A 114 16.56 -12.60 58.44
C ALA A 114 15.96 -11.19 58.17
N LEU A 115 14.89 -11.16 57.37
CA LEU A 115 13.52 -10.74 57.75
C LEU A 115 12.68 -10.43 56.51
N THR A 116 11.55 -11.12 56.44
CA THR A 116 10.33 -10.76 55.72
C THR A 116 9.88 -9.33 56.03
N GLY A 117 9.44 -8.59 55.02
CA GLY A 117 8.59 -7.41 55.22
C GLY A 117 8.85 -6.24 54.26
N ASN A 118 7.81 -5.90 53.51
CA ASN A 118 7.52 -4.61 52.88
C ASN A 118 8.15 -4.27 51.52
N THR A 119 7.33 -4.50 50.48
CA THR A 119 6.87 -3.51 49.49
C THR A 119 7.44 -2.10 49.69
N GLN A 120 8.16 -1.54 48.72
CA GLN A 120 7.62 -0.84 47.54
C GLN A 120 8.75 -0.06 46.81
N ARG A 121 8.62 0.01 45.48
CA ARG A 121 9.27 0.92 44.51
C ARG A 121 10.72 0.63 44.09
N LEU A 122 10.84 0.02 42.91
CA LEU A 122 11.80 0.38 41.86
C LEU A 122 11.29 -0.25 40.55
N GLY A 123 10.74 0.52 39.62
CA GLY A 123 11.46 0.86 38.39
C GLY A 123 10.52 0.64 37.20
N ARG A 124 10.26 1.71 36.45
CA ARG A 124 9.28 1.82 35.36
C ARG A 124 9.81 1.07 34.13
N ALA A 125 9.44 -0.20 33.97
CA ALA A 125 9.56 -0.94 32.72
C ALA A 125 8.21 -0.88 31.96
N ASP A 126 8.26 -0.72 30.65
CA ASP A 126 7.15 -0.34 29.77
C ASP A 126 5.87 -1.18 29.93
N GLY A 127 4.78 -0.50 30.30
CA GLY A 127 3.45 -1.10 30.52
C GLY A 127 2.80 -1.77 29.30
N LYS A 128 3.37 -1.63 28.09
CA LYS A 128 2.85 -2.29 26.88
C LYS A 128 3.15 -3.80 26.82
N ASN A 129 4.25 -4.27 27.44
CA ASN A 129 4.65 -5.68 27.33
C ASN A 129 3.83 -6.63 28.23
N GLN A 130 3.21 -6.13 29.30
CA GLN A 130 2.34 -6.94 30.18
C GLN A 130 0.96 -7.21 29.55
N ASP A 131 0.43 -6.28 28.75
CA ASP A 131 -0.88 -6.42 28.12
C ASP A 131 -0.89 -7.46 26.97
N TYR A 132 0.21 -7.62 26.22
CA TYR A 132 0.30 -8.62 25.15
C TYR A 132 0.28 -10.06 25.67
N LEU A 133 0.94 -10.32 26.80
CA LEU A 133 0.90 -11.63 27.46
C LEU A 133 -0.51 -11.95 28.01
N LYS A 134 -1.25 -10.92 28.44
CA LYS A 134 -2.62 -11.06 28.97
C LYS A 134 -3.58 -11.64 27.94
N TYR A 135 -3.50 -11.23 26.68
CA TYR A 135 -4.42 -11.66 25.62
C TYR A 135 -3.87 -12.75 24.68
N ALA A 136 -2.67 -13.29 24.96
CA ALA A 136 -2.01 -14.26 24.09
C ALA A 136 -2.83 -15.56 23.91
N SER A 137 -3.40 -16.10 24.98
CA SER A 137 -4.26 -17.29 24.94
C SER A 137 -5.56 -17.04 24.17
N PHE A 138 -6.15 -15.86 24.35
CA PHE A 138 -7.34 -15.40 23.62
C PHE A 138 -7.08 -15.26 22.12
N LEU A 139 -6.00 -14.59 21.73
CA LEU A 139 -5.60 -14.44 20.33
C LEU A 139 -5.31 -15.78 19.66
N LYS A 140 -4.71 -16.73 20.40
CA LYS A 140 -4.49 -18.09 19.91
C LYS A 140 -5.81 -18.81 19.64
N ALA A 141 -6.79 -18.69 20.55
CA ALA A 141 -8.13 -19.25 20.35
C ALA A 141 -8.81 -18.66 19.10
N VAL A 142 -8.79 -17.33 18.94
CA VAL A 142 -9.36 -16.64 17.78
C VAL A 142 -8.67 -17.07 16.47
N ARG A 143 -7.33 -17.16 16.44
CA ARG A 143 -6.57 -17.58 15.26
C ARG A 143 -6.82 -19.04 14.87
N ASN A 144 -7.01 -19.91 15.86
CA ASN A 144 -7.24 -21.33 15.64
C ASN A 144 -8.71 -21.68 15.40
N GLY A 145 -9.63 -20.71 15.54
CA GLY A 145 -11.06 -20.93 15.35
C GLY A 145 -11.74 -21.63 16.54
N ASP A 146 -11.10 -21.65 17.71
CA ASP A 146 -11.61 -22.27 18.94
C ASP A 146 -12.64 -21.36 19.62
N LEU A 147 -13.91 -21.57 19.26
CA LEU A 147 -15.04 -20.75 19.70
C LEU A 147 -15.27 -20.85 21.21
N ASP A 148 -15.10 -22.04 21.79
CA ASP A 148 -15.40 -22.29 23.20
C ASP A 148 -14.32 -21.66 24.09
N ALA A 149 -13.04 -21.82 23.73
CA ALA A 149 -11.95 -21.15 24.44
C ALA A 149 -12.03 -19.62 24.31
N MET A 150 -12.42 -19.11 23.14
CA MET A 150 -12.66 -17.68 22.94
C MET A 150 -13.79 -17.16 23.85
N LYS A 151 -14.94 -17.85 23.89
CA LYS A 151 -16.09 -17.50 24.73
C LYS A 151 -15.73 -17.51 26.21
N ALA A 152 -15.09 -18.59 26.67
CA ALA A 152 -14.66 -18.73 28.06
C ALA A 152 -13.74 -17.58 28.50
N PHE A 153 -12.84 -17.14 27.62
CA PHE A 153 -11.98 -16.00 27.90
C PHE A 153 -12.75 -14.67 27.96
N LEU A 154 -13.69 -14.45 27.04
CA LEU A 154 -14.46 -13.19 26.98
C LEU A 154 -15.45 -13.03 28.13
N VAL A 155 -15.91 -14.13 28.74
CA VAL A 155 -16.70 -14.09 29.99
C VAL A 155 -15.86 -13.50 31.13
N LEU A 156 -14.57 -13.81 31.19
CA LEU A 156 -13.65 -13.34 32.21
C LEU A 156 -13.09 -11.94 31.90
N HIS A 157 -12.91 -11.63 30.61
CA HIS A 157 -12.32 -10.38 30.11
C HIS A 157 -13.11 -9.80 28.92
N PRO A 158 -14.29 -9.20 29.15
CA PRO A 158 -15.13 -8.64 28.09
C PRO A 158 -14.42 -7.55 27.26
N GLU A 159 -13.50 -6.81 27.89
CA GLU A 159 -12.71 -5.75 27.27
C GLU A 159 -11.78 -6.25 26.15
N ALA A 160 -11.46 -7.55 26.12
CA ALA A 160 -10.59 -8.13 25.11
C ALA A 160 -11.17 -8.05 23.69
N SER A 161 -12.50 -7.93 23.58
CA SER A 161 -13.18 -7.80 22.29
C SER A 161 -12.90 -6.47 21.58
N SER A 162 -12.78 -5.38 22.35
CA SER A 162 -12.54 -4.02 21.83
C SER A 162 -11.08 -3.57 21.98
N ALA A 163 -10.23 -4.38 22.60
CA ALA A 163 -8.82 -4.08 22.73
C ALA A 163 -8.09 -4.11 21.37
N LYS A 164 -7.07 -3.26 21.25
CA LYS A 164 -6.08 -3.32 20.18
C LYS A 164 -5.00 -4.31 20.58
N LEU A 165 -5.10 -5.53 20.06
CA LEU A 165 -4.44 -6.72 20.60
C LEU A 165 -3.07 -7.00 19.96
N THR A 166 -2.73 -6.32 18.86
CA THR A 166 -1.46 -6.49 18.16
C THR A 166 -0.75 -5.15 17.97
N PHE A 167 0.54 -5.17 17.63
CA PHE A 167 1.30 -3.98 17.25
C PHE A 167 0.74 -3.26 16.01
N GLY A 168 -0.13 -3.91 15.23
CA GLY A 168 -0.84 -3.33 14.10
C GLY A 168 -2.18 -2.70 14.46
N ASP A 169 -2.45 -2.44 15.75
CA ASP A 169 -3.73 -1.94 16.25
C ASP A 169 -4.94 -2.82 15.87
N GLN A 170 -4.69 -4.12 15.61
CA GLN A 170 -5.74 -5.05 15.19
C GLN A 170 -6.58 -5.49 16.40
N THR A 171 -7.90 -5.47 16.23
CA THR A 171 -8.86 -6.05 17.18
C THR A 171 -9.01 -7.56 16.94
N ALA A 172 -9.67 -8.26 17.87
CA ALA A 172 -9.99 -9.68 17.72
C ALA A 172 -10.74 -9.97 16.39
N LEU A 173 -11.61 -9.04 15.97
CA LEU A 173 -12.36 -9.17 14.73
C LEU A 173 -11.48 -9.13 13.47
N HIS A 174 -10.45 -8.27 13.45
CA HIS A 174 -9.48 -8.24 12.35
C HIS A 174 -8.74 -9.58 12.24
N ILE A 175 -8.34 -10.15 13.36
CA ILE A 175 -7.64 -11.44 13.41
C ILE A 175 -8.55 -12.57 12.95
N ALA A 176 -9.81 -12.60 13.39
CA ALA A 176 -10.80 -13.60 12.98
C ALA A 176 -11.07 -13.56 11.47
N VAL A 177 -11.20 -12.35 10.90
CA VAL A 177 -11.36 -12.14 9.45
C VAL A 177 -10.14 -12.60 8.67
N LEU A 178 -8.92 -12.23 9.11
CA LEU A 178 -7.69 -12.64 8.45
C LEU A 178 -7.45 -14.16 8.54
N ALA A 179 -7.93 -14.79 9.62
CA ALA A 179 -7.84 -16.24 9.81
C ALA A 179 -8.93 -17.03 9.05
N GLY A 180 -9.95 -16.37 8.49
CA GLY A 180 -10.98 -17.04 7.69
C GLY A 180 -12.09 -17.72 8.52
N HIS A 181 -12.17 -17.49 9.83
CA HIS A 181 -13.10 -18.20 10.72
C HIS A 181 -14.47 -17.51 10.80
N VAL A 182 -15.38 -17.86 9.90
CA VAL A 182 -16.72 -17.25 9.76
C VAL A 182 -17.54 -17.33 11.06
N HIS A 183 -17.52 -18.47 11.75
CA HIS A 183 -18.28 -18.70 12.99
C HIS A 183 -17.78 -17.83 14.16
N ILE A 184 -16.48 -17.56 14.22
CA ILE A 184 -15.89 -16.65 15.21
C ILE A 184 -16.33 -15.21 14.91
N VAL A 185 -16.31 -14.82 13.62
CA VAL A 185 -16.75 -13.50 13.17
C VAL A 185 -18.22 -13.26 13.50
N GLU A 186 -19.10 -14.21 13.17
CA GLU A 186 -20.53 -14.11 13.47
C GLU A 186 -20.78 -13.93 14.97
N GLU A 187 -20.13 -14.73 15.82
CA GLU A 187 -20.28 -14.62 17.27
C GLU A 187 -19.77 -13.26 17.81
N LEU A 188 -18.60 -12.81 17.37
CA LEU A 188 -18.03 -11.53 17.78
C LEU A 188 -18.95 -10.36 17.38
N VAL A 189 -19.45 -10.35 16.15
CA VAL A 189 -20.27 -9.26 15.59
C VAL A 189 -21.66 -9.21 16.23
N GLU A 190 -22.33 -10.36 16.38
CA GLU A 190 -23.71 -10.38 16.85
C GLU A 190 -23.83 -10.10 18.35
N ARG A 191 -22.98 -10.74 19.15
CA ARG A 191 -23.19 -10.89 20.60
C ARG A 191 -22.23 -10.09 21.47
N ILE A 192 -21.10 -9.65 20.92
CA ILE A 192 -19.99 -9.13 21.74
C ILE A 192 -19.65 -7.68 21.37
N MET A 193 -19.68 -7.30 20.09
CA MET A 193 -19.18 -6.00 19.62
C MET A 193 -20.29 -4.93 19.53
N SER A 194 -19.93 -3.70 19.92
CA SER A 194 -20.73 -2.49 19.68
C SER A 194 -20.45 -1.90 18.30
N ASN A 195 -21.31 -0.99 17.82
CA ASN A 195 -21.11 -0.34 16.52
C ASN A 195 -19.77 0.42 16.45
N GLU A 196 -19.39 1.13 17.52
CA GLU A 196 -18.11 1.84 17.61
C GLU A 196 -16.92 0.89 17.54
N THR A 197 -17.08 -0.33 18.08
CA THR A 197 -16.05 -1.36 18.05
C THR A 197 -15.84 -1.93 16.64
N LEU A 198 -16.92 -2.05 15.86
CA LEU A 198 -16.87 -2.50 14.46
C LEU A 198 -16.22 -1.47 13.53
N GLU A 199 -16.31 -0.18 13.87
CA GLU A 199 -15.75 0.92 13.09
C GLU A 199 -14.24 1.13 13.33
N MET A 200 -13.64 0.43 14.31
CA MET A 200 -12.21 0.55 14.59
C MET A 200 -11.36 0.13 13.38
N GLN A 201 -10.32 0.92 13.14
CA GLN A 201 -9.37 0.72 12.06
C GLN A 201 -8.02 0.23 12.61
N ASP A 202 -7.38 -0.67 11.86
CA ASP A 202 -6.00 -1.06 12.09
C ASP A 202 -5.00 0.06 11.72
N VAL A 203 -3.71 -0.19 11.90
CA VAL A 203 -2.64 0.80 11.60
C VAL A 203 -2.62 1.28 10.15
N GLU A 204 -3.08 0.44 9.20
CA GLU A 204 -3.19 0.76 7.78
C GLU A 204 -4.51 1.49 7.45
N GLY A 205 -5.39 1.67 8.45
CA GLY A 205 -6.68 2.33 8.30
C GLY A 205 -7.81 1.41 7.86
N TYR A 206 -7.59 0.09 7.79
CA TYR A 206 -8.65 -0.81 7.36
C TYR A 206 -9.56 -1.16 8.55
N THR A 207 -10.88 -1.12 8.32
CA THR A 207 -11.83 -1.82 9.20
C THR A 207 -11.76 -3.33 8.93
N ALA A 208 -12.27 -4.14 9.85
CA ALA A 208 -12.35 -5.59 9.66
C ALA A 208 -13.18 -5.95 8.41
N LEU A 209 -14.23 -5.19 8.10
CA LEU A 209 -15.01 -5.36 6.87
C LEU A 209 -14.20 -5.06 5.61
N ALA A 210 -13.37 -4.02 5.63
CA ALA A 210 -12.50 -3.67 4.50
C ALA A 210 -11.45 -4.76 4.24
N ARG A 211 -10.93 -5.41 5.29
CA ARG A 211 -10.09 -6.62 5.17
C ARG A 211 -10.87 -7.81 4.61
N ALA A 212 -12.07 -8.09 5.12
CA ALA A 212 -12.92 -9.19 4.61
C ALA A 212 -13.26 -8.99 3.12
N THR A 213 -13.45 -7.75 2.71
CA THR A 213 -13.71 -7.38 1.31
C THR A 213 -12.54 -7.69 0.38
N SER A 214 -11.31 -7.66 0.90
CA SER A 214 -10.10 -8.05 0.14
C SER A 214 -9.99 -9.57 -0.04
N ASN A 215 -10.58 -10.35 0.88
CA ASN A 215 -10.62 -11.81 0.83
C ASN A 215 -11.81 -12.35 0.01
N GLY A 216 -12.85 -11.53 -0.19
CA GLY A 216 -14.05 -11.90 -0.95
C GLY A 216 -15.10 -12.69 -0.15
N ASP A 217 -14.97 -12.73 1.18
CA ASP A 217 -15.79 -13.56 2.06
C ASP A 217 -17.18 -12.96 2.31
N PHE A 218 -18.11 -13.24 1.40
CA PHE A 218 -19.46 -12.66 1.37
C PHE A 218 -20.23 -12.81 2.69
N ARG A 219 -20.15 -13.99 3.33
CA ARG A 219 -20.89 -14.26 4.59
C ARG A 219 -20.41 -13.37 5.74
N MET A 220 -19.10 -13.20 5.90
CA MET A 220 -18.52 -12.32 6.92
C MET A 220 -18.93 -10.86 6.67
N ILE A 221 -18.91 -10.43 5.41
CA ILE A 221 -19.26 -9.08 5.02
C ILE A 221 -20.74 -8.79 5.28
N GLN A 222 -21.63 -9.73 4.94
CA GLN A 222 -23.06 -9.61 5.24
C GLN A 222 -23.31 -9.47 6.75
N CYS A 223 -22.74 -10.37 7.55
CA CYS A 223 -22.88 -10.35 9.01
C CYS A 223 -22.49 -8.98 9.62
N MET A 224 -21.36 -8.42 9.17
CA MET A 224 -20.90 -7.11 9.64
C MET A 224 -21.80 -5.94 9.19
N ILE A 225 -22.29 -5.97 7.95
CA ILE A 225 -23.16 -4.91 7.39
C ILE A 225 -24.53 -4.91 8.05
N ASP A 226 -25.09 -6.10 8.30
CA ASP A 226 -26.40 -6.23 8.93
C ASP A 226 -26.39 -5.67 10.37
N LYS A 227 -25.23 -5.74 11.05
CA LYS A 227 -25.02 -5.11 12.37
C LYS A 227 -24.75 -3.61 12.30
N ASN A 228 -23.83 -3.17 11.42
CA ASN A 228 -23.51 -1.76 11.23
C ASN A 228 -23.37 -1.40 9.73
N PRO A 229 -24.43 -0.86 9.11
CA PRO A 229 -24.41 -0.47 7.70
C PRO A 229 -23.38 0.61 7.36
N LYS A 230 -22.97 1.46 8.32
CA LYS A 230 -22.03 2.56 8.07
C LYS A 230 -20.64 2.08 7.63
N LEU A 231 -20.29 0.83 7.96
CA LEU A 231 -19.00 0.24 7.61
C LEU A 231 -18.70 0.27 6.11
N VAL A 232 -19.74 0.25 5.25
CA VAL A 232 -19.58 0.30 3.79
C VAL A 232 -19.06 1.65 3.27
N SER A 233 -19.10 2.69 4.11
CA SER A 233 -18.74 4.06 3.76
C SER A 233 -17.47 4.55 4.46
N ILE A 234 -16.86 3.73 5.33
CA ILE A 234 -15.62 4.11 6.04
C ILE A 234 -14.42 3.90 5.11
N PRO A 235 -13.66 4.96 4.78
CA PRO A 235 -12.50 4.86 3.92
C PRO A 235 -11.26 4.40 4.70
N GLU A 236 -10.39 3.62 4.06
CA GLU A 236 -9.06 3.34 4.62
C GLU A 236 -8.13 4.56 4.51
N LYS A 237 -7.03 4.55 5.27
CA LYS A 237 -6.24 5.76 5.55
C LYS A 237 -5.21 6.10 4.46
N SER A 238 -4.75 5.12 3.69
CA SER A 238 -3.67 5.22 2.70
C SER A 238 -4.11 5.86 1.39
N CYS A 239 -5.25 5.42 0.82
CA CYS A 239 -5.79 5.92 -0.45
C CYS A 239 -7.26 6.38 -0.38
N GLY A 240 -7.87 6.37 0.81
CA GLY A 240 -9.26 6.78 0.98
C GLY A 240 -10.26 5.77 0.39
N SER A 241 -9.83 4.54 0.13
CA SER A 241 -10.68 3.54 -0.52
C SER A 241 -11.77 3.03 0.42
N ILE A 242 -13.01 3.08 -0.04
CA ILE A 242 -14.16 2.47 0.65
C ILE A 242 -14.33 1.00 0.22
N PRO A 243 -15.01 0.15 1.02
CA PRO A 243 -15.18 -1.27 0.73
C PRO A 243 -15.66 -1.61 -0.69
N VAL A 244 -16.61 -0.85 -1.26
CA VAL A 244 -17.06 -1.08 -2.65
C VAL A 244 -15.94 -0.86 -3.68
N VAL A 245 -15.01 0.07 -3.43
CA VAL A 245 -13.83 0.29 -4.29
C VAL A 245 -12.85 -0.86 -4.12
N ILE A 246 -12.66 -1.33 -2.88
CA ILE A 246 -11.79 -2.48 -2.58
C ILE A 246 -12.30 -3.73 -3.31
N SER A 247 -13.59 -4.09 -3.22
CA SER A 247 -14.15 -5.27 -3.91
C SER A 247 -14.00 -5.20 -5.43
N MET A 248 -14.04 -3.99 -5.99
CA MET A 248 -13.81 -3.76 -7.42
C MET A 248 -12.35 -3.97 -7.82
N CYS A 249 -11.39 -3.64 -6.95
CA CYS A 249 -9.97 -3.90 -7.18
C CYS A 249 -9.63 -5.40 -7.21
N PHE A 250 -10.42 -6.23 -6.51
CA PHE A 250 -10.24 -7.69 -6.45
C PHE A 250 -11.18 -8.47 -7.42
N ASP A 251 -11.89 -7.77 -8.32
CA ASP A 251 -12.83 -8.33 -9.31
C ASP A 251 -13.99 -9.17 -8.72
N TYR A 252 -14.39 -8.88 -7.47
CA TYR A 252 -15.57 -9.50 -6.86
C TYR A 252 -16.85 -8.81 -7.33
N LYS A 253 -17.32 -9.18 -8.54
CA LYS A 253 -18.44 -8.52 -9.23
C LYS A 253 -19.74 -8.50 -8.43
N GLU A 254 -20.15 -9.65 -7.90
CA GLU A 254 -21.39 -9.77 -7.10
C GLU A 254 -21.29 -9.02 -5.78
N LEU A 255 -20.13 -9.11 -5.11
CA LEU A 255 -19.86 -8.35 -3.88
C LEU A 255 -19.85 -6.84 -4.13
N SER A 256 -19.27 -6.39 -5.23
CA SER A 256 -19.24 -4.97 -5.62
C SER A 256 -20.65 -4.44 -5.88
N ARG A 257 -21.50 -5.25 -6.53
CA ARG A 257 -22.90 -4.90 -6.75
C ARG A 257 -23.66 -4.83 -5.43
N TYR A 258 -23.46 -5.81 -4.55
CA TYR A 258 -24.07 -5.85 -3.22
C TYR A 258 -23.67 -4.63 -2.37
N LEU A 259 -22.38 -4.33 -2.26
CA LEU A 259 -21.86 -3.17 -1.52
C LEU A 259 -22.33 -1.84 -2.12
N TYR A 260 -22.40 -1.72 -3.45
CA TYR A 260 -22.92 -0.53 -4.12
C TYR A 260 -24.40 -0.28 -3.79
N LEU A 261 -25.24 -1.31 -3.85
CA LEU A 261 -26.66 -1.20 -3.53
C LEU A 261 -26.88 -0.81 -2.06
N ARG A 262 -26.07 -1.36 -1.14
CA ARG A 262 -26.11 -1.00 0.28
C ARG A 262 -25.62 0.42 0.57
N ASN A 263 -24.58 0.86 -0.13
CA ASN A 263 -24.08 2.24 -0.02
C ASN A 263 -25.02 3.28 -0.68
N SER A 264 -25.80 2.90 -1.69
CA SER A 264 -26.75 3.79 -2.38
C SER A 264 -28.10 3.95 -1.65
N ALA A 265 -28.39 3.13 -0.64
CA ALA A 265 -29.61 3.24 0.16
C ALA A 265 -29.62 4.49 1.06
N ASP A 266 -28.48 5.16 1.24
CA ASP A 266 -28.35 6.46 1.89
C ASP A 266 -28.69 7.62 0.90
N GLY A 267 -29.97 7.68 0.53
CA GLY A 267 -30.77 8.88 0.23
C GLY A 267 -30.36 9.95 -0.79
N SER A 268 -29.15 10.00 -1.39
CA SER A 268 -28.73 11.27 -2.04
C SER A 268 -27.85 11.21 -3.29
N ARG A 269 -27.79 10.12 -4.08
CA ARG A 269 -26.92 10.14 -5.29
C ARG A 269 -27.29 9.26 -6.49
N ALA A 270 -28.56 8.90 -6.66
CA ALA A 270 -29.01 8.03 -7.76
C ALA A 270 -28.94 8.60 -9.20
N ARG A 271 -28.35 9.79 -9.44
CA ARG A 271 -28.28 10.43 -10.78
C ARG A 271 -26.94 10.27 -11.51
N LYS A 272 -26.08 9.32 -11.12
CA LYS A 272 -24.73 9.13 -11.71
C LYS A 272 -24.49 7.78 -12.38
N GLY A 273 -25.53 7.05 -12.80
CA GLY A 273 -25.36 5.70 -13.39
C GLY A 273 -24.45 5.66 -14.63
N PHE A 274 -24.55 6.65 -15.53
CA PHE A 274 -23.79 6.66 -16.79
C PHE A 274 -22.35 7.19 -16.64
N THR A 275 -22.16 8.18 -15.75
CA THR A 275 -20.83 8.73 -15.43
C THR A 275 -20.02 7.81 -14.52
N PHE A 276 -20.70 7.05 -13.65
CA PHE A 276 -20.08 6.08 -12.75
C PHE A 276 -19.58 4.86 -13.50
N ASP A 277 -20.33 4.31 -14.47
CA ASP A 277 -19.86 3.13 -15.21
C ASP A 277 -18.61 3.43 -16.05
N LEU A 278 -18.55 4.60 -16.71
CA LEU A 278 -17.35 5.04 -17.44
C LEU A 278 -16.17 5.32 -16.50
N LEU A 279 -16.40 5.95 -15.34
CA LEU A 279 -15.38 6.16 -14.30
C LEU A 279 -14.92 4.84 -13.67
N VAL A 280 -15.80 3.86 -13.52
CA VAL A 280 -15.52 2.53 -12.98
C VAL A 280 -14.73 1.71 -13.99
N GLN A 281 -15.05 1.77 -15.28
CA GLN A 281 -14.25 1.15 -16.33
C GLN A 281 -12.86 1.79 -16.40
N LEU A 282 -12.76 3.13 -16.32
CA LEU A 282 -11.50 3.85 -16.26
C LEU A 282 -10.66 3.48 -15.03
N MET A 283 -11.26 3.43 -13.83
CA MET A 283 -10.54 3.08 -12.59
C MET A 283 -10.16 1.60 -12.52
N LYS A 284 -11.04 0.68 -12.96
CA LYS A 284 -10.73 -0.77 -13.09
C LYS A 284 -9.60 -1.01 -14.07
N PHE A 285 -9.58 -0.25 -15.16
CA PHE A 285 -8.54 -0.38 -16.15
C PHE A 285 -7.20 0.17 -15.64
N VAL A 286 -7.19 1.36 -15.04
CA VAL A 286 -5.97 1.97 -14.45
C VAL A 286 -5.38 1.08 -13.34
N SER A 287 -6.23 0.47 -12.51
CA SER A 287 -5.80 -0.46 -11.46
C SER A 287 -5.30 -1.81 -12.02
N THR A 288 -5.94 -2.34 -13.08
CA THR A 288 -5.49 -3.54 -13.80
C THR A 288 -4.15 -3.30 -14.49
N PHE A 289 -4.00 -2.15 -15.15
CA PHE A 289 -2.75 -1.70 -15.78
C PHE A 289 -1.63 -1.52 -14.74
N LYS A 290 -1.96 -0.93 -13.58
CA LYS A 290 -1.02 -0.80 -12.44
C LYS A 290 -0.57 -2.17 -11.92
N THR A 291 -1.48 -3.13 -11.80
CA THR A 291 -1.17 -4.51 -11.39
C THR A 291 -0.29 -5.22 -12.41
N PHE A 292 -0.61 -5.11 -13.70
CA PHE A 292 0.19 -5.68 -14.78
C PHE A 292 1.61 -5.08 -14.79
N LYS A 293 1.72 -3.76 -14.75
CA LYS A 293 3.00 -3.05 -14.69
C LYS A 293 3.84 -3.48 -13.48
N LYS A 294 3.21 -3.64 -12.31
CA LYS A 294 3.87 -4.14 -11.10
C LYS A 294 4.42 -5.56 -11.30
N LYS A 295 3.60 -6.48 -11.83
CA LYS A 295 4.01 -7.86 -12.11
C LYS A 295 5.14 -7.93 -13.13
N LEU A 296 5.11 -7.07 -14.15
CA LEU A 296 6.16 -6.97 -15.16
C LEU A 296 7.47 -6.42 -14.57
N ALA A 297 7.40 -5.43 -13.68
CA ALA A 297 8.58 -4.92 -12.98
C ALA A 297 9.16 -5.97 -12.01
N GLU A 298 8.31 -6.72 -11.30
CA GLU A 298 8.72 -7.86 -10.47
C GLU A 298 9.41 -8.93 -11.30
N HIS A 299 8.87 -9.28 -12.46
CA HIS A 299 9.47 -10.25 -13.37
C HIS A 299 10.84 -9.78 -13.88
N GLN A 300 10.97 -8.53 -14.30
CA GLN A 300 12.23 -7.98 -14.81
C GLN A 300 13.34 -7.92 -13.74
N GLU A 301 12.99 -7.61 -12.49
CA GLU A 301 13.93 -7.65 -11.36
C GLU A 301 14.32 -9.09 -10.99
N LEU A 302 13.35 -10.03 -11.00
CA LEU A 302 13.63 -11.46 -10.81
C LEU A 302 14.54 -12.02 -11.90
N GLU A 303 14.33 -11.63 -13.17
CA GLU A 303 15.23 -11.97 -14.26
C GLU A 303 16.64 -11.42 -14.00
N ARG A 304 16.76 -10.16 -13.57
CA ARG A 304 18.06 -9.52 -13.28
C ARG A 304 18.86 -10.22 -12.17
N LEU A 305 18.18 -10.77 -11.16
CA LEU A 305 18.78 -11.46 -10.03
C LEU A 305 19.05 -12.95 -10.28
N SER A 306 18.40 -13.54 -11.29
CA SER A 306 18.48 -14.98 -11.56
C SER A 306 19.74 -15.36 -12.36
N PRO A 307 20.44 -16.46 -12.00
CA PRO A 307 21.54 -17.00 -12.79
C PRO A 307 21.16 -17.26 -14.26
N PRO A 308 22.07 -17.05 -15.24
CA PRO A 308 21.76 -17.17 -16.68
C PRO A 308 21.20 -18.53 -17.12
N MET A 309 21.52 -19.59 -16.36
CA MET A 309 21.03 -20.96 -16.58
C MET A 309 19.51 -21.07 -16.33
N LEU A 310 18.98 -20.36 -15.32
CA LEU A 310 17.55 -20.40 -14.97
C LEU A 310 16.69 -19.51 -15.88
N GLN A 311 17.26 -18.46 -16.48
CA GLN A 311 16.57 -17.63 -17.48
C GLN A 311 16.29 -18.41 -18.78
N LYS A 312 17.15 -19.37 -19.11
CA LYS A 312 17.04 -20.23 -20.30
C LYS A 312 16.43 -21.60 -20.01
N ALA A 313 16.14 -21.90 -18.75
CA ALA A 313 15.52 -23.17 -18.36
C ALA A 313 14.14 -23.27 -18.98
N LEU A 314 13.82 -24.45 -19.53
CA LEU A 314 12.54 -24.71 -20.16
C LEU A 314 11.63 -25.46 -19.20
N ASN A 315 10.36 -25.09 -19.16
CA ASN A 315 9.34 -25.86 -18.45
C ASN A 315 8.94 -27.13 -19.25
N SER A 316 8.00 -27.91 -18.71
CA SER A 316 7.45 -29.11 -19.37
C SER A 316 6.91 -28.85 -20.79
N ASP A 317 6.52 -27.61 -21.08
CA ASP A 317 5.94 -27.18 -22.35
C ASP A 317 7.01 -26.59 -23.30
N SER A 318 8.30 -26.75 -22.99
CA SER A 318 9.43 -26.18 -23.73
C SER A 318 9.42 -24.64 -23.81
N LEU A 319 8.90 -23.96 -22.78
CA LEU A 319 8.85 -22.49 -22.68
C LEU A 319 9.81 -21.96 -21.62
N THR A 320 10.44 -20.81 -21.89
CA THR A 320 11.24 -20.07 -20.89
C THR A 320 10.35 -19.32 -19.90
N PRO A 321 10.87 -18.92 -18.70
CA PRO A 321 10.12 -18.12 -17.74
C PRO A 321 9.55 -16.83 -18.34
N ARG A 322 10.30 -16.19 -19.25
CA ARG A 322 9.86 -15.00 -19.99
C ARG A 322 8.67 -15.30 -20.90
N GLN A 323 8.75 -16.40 -21.67
CA GLN A 323 7.66 -16.82 -22.56
C GLN A 323 6.39 -17.20 -21.78
N VAL A 324 6.53 -17.84 -20.61
CA VAL A 324 5.39 -18.16 -19.72
C VAL A 324 4.76 -16.87 -19.18
N PHE A 325 5.58 -15.90 -18.77
CA PHE A 325 5.07 -14.60 -18.30
C PHE A 325 4.32 -13.87 -19.42
N SER A 326 4.90 -13.76 -20.62
CA SER A 326 4.28 -13.15 -21.79
C SER A 326 2.94 -13.80 -22.11
N ARG A 327 2.88 -15.14 -22.14
CA ARG A 327 1.63 -15.89 -22.43
C ARG A 327 0.56 -15.65 -21.38
N ASN A 328 0.92 -15.65 -20.10
CA ASN A 328 -0.04 -15.47 -19.00
C ASN A 328 -0.60 -14.04 -18.91
N HIS A 329 0.06 -13.06 -19.53
CA HIS A 329 -0.35 -11.66 -19.47
C HIS A 329 -0.66 -11.05 -20.84
N GLU A 330 -0.73 -11.85 -21.91
CA GLU A 330 -1.03 -11.40 -23.28
C GLU A 330 -2.37 -10.65 -23.36
N GLU A 331 -3.42 -11.18 -22.72
CA GLU A 331 -4.74 -10.55 -22.68
C GLU A 331 -4.74 -9.20 -21.95
N LEU A 332 -3.91 -9.06 -20.91
CA LEU A 332 -3.76 -7.81 -20.17
C LEU A 332 -2.98 -6.77 -20.99
N MET A 333 -2.01 -7.21 -21.77
CA MET A 333 -1.26 -6.38 -22.71
C MET A 333 -2.16 -5.84 -23.82
N LYS A 334 -2.98 -6.69 -24.44
CA LYS A 334 -3.94 -6.27 -25.49
C LYS A 334 -4.94 -5.26 -24.97
N LYS A 335 -5.54 -5.51 -23.80
CA LYS A 335 -6.42 -4.55 -23.12
C LYS A 335 -5.67 -3.25 -22.82
N GLY A 336 -4.45 -3.38 -22.28
CA GLY A 336 -3.44 -2.34 -22.05
C GLY A 336 -3.28 -1.38 -23.23
N GLU A 337 -2.95 -1.96 -24.37
CA GLU A 337 -2.75 -1.29 -25.65
C GLU A 337 -4.03 -0.60 -26.14
N GLU A 338 -5.16 -1.32 -26.16
CA GLU A 338 -6.43 -0.80 -26.64
C GLU A 338 -6.85 0.46 -25.87
N TRP A 339 -6.76 0.43 -24.53
CA TRP A 339 -7.10 1.59 -23.72
C TRP A 339 -6.15 2.76 -23.95
N MET A 340 -4.84 2.52 -24.05
CA MET A 340 -3.88 3.59 -24.32
C MET A 340 -4.15 4.23 -25.68
N LYS A 341 -4.44 3.43 -26.71
CA LYS A 341 -4.81 3.93 -28.04
C LYS A 341 -6.13 4.71 -28.01
N ASN A 342 -7.16 4.17 -27.37
CA ASN A 342 -8.47 4.83 -27.27
C ASN A 342 -8.35 6.16 -26.52
N THR A 343 -7.66 6.18 -25.39
CA THR A 343 -7.42 7.39 -24.59
C THR A 343 -6.59 8.41 -25.36
N ALA A 344 -5.48 7.99 -25.99
CA ALA A 344 -4.64 8.85 -26.79
C ALA A 344 -5.40 9.44 -27.99
N SER A 345 -6.23 8.65 -28.66
CA SER A 345 -7.09 9.10 -29.77
C SER A 345 -8.08 10.17 -29.30
N SER A 346 -8.84 9.91 -28.22
CA SER A 346 -9.78 10.89 -27.66
C SER A 346 -9.08 12.19 -27.24
N CYS A 347 -7.93 12.10 -26.57
CA CYS A 347 -7.18 13.28 -26.15
C CYS A 347 -6.52 14.02 -27.33
N THR A 348 -6.14 13.31 -28.39
CA THR A 348 -5.64 13.92 -29.64
C THR A 348 -6.72 14.76 -30.30
N VAL A 349 -7.96 14.28 -30.37
CA VAL A 349 -9.09 15.04 -30.92
C VAL A 349 -9.32 16.32 -30.10
N VAL A 350 -9.37 16.23 -28.77
CA VAL A 350 -9.51 17.40 -27.90
C VAL A 350 -8.36 18.38 -28.10
N GLY A 351 -7.11 17.90 -28.12
CA GLY A 351 -5.94 18.72 -28.34
C GLY A 351 -5.95 19.42 -29.70
N ALA A 352 -6.32 18.71 -30.77
CA ALA A 352 -6.43 19.27 -32.11
C ALA A 352 -7.50 20.37 -32.19
N LEU A 353 -8.66 20.16 -31.56
CA LEU A 353 -9.71 21.19 -31.47
C LEU A 353 -9.21 22.45 -30.76
N ILE A 354 -8.47 22.30 -29.66
CA ILE A 354 -7.88 23.46 -28.97
C ILE A 354 -6.87 24.17 -29.87
N VAL A 355 -6.00 23.44 -30.57
CA VAL A 355 -5.05 24.03 -31.53
C VAL A 355 -5.80 24.86 -32.58
N THR A 356 -6.88 24.32 -33.16
CA THR A 356 -7.67 25.03 -34.18
C THR A 356 -8.33 26.29 -33.61
N ILE A 357 -8.96 26.21 -32.43
CA ILE A 357 -9.67 27.34 -31.82
C ILE A 357 -8.70 28.45 -31.43
N MET A 358 -7.58 28.13 -30.78
CA MET A 358 -6.57 29.11 -30.36
C MET A 358 -5.84 29.71 -31.58
N PHE A 359 -5.49 28.89 -32.58
CA PHE A 359 -4.89 29.41 -33.81
C PHE A 359 -5.80 30.41 -34.51
N ALA A 360 -7.11 30.14 -34.58
CA ALA A 360 -8.06 31.10 -35.12
C ALA A 360 -8.10 32.38 -34.28
N ALA A 361 -8.17 32.27 -32.95
CA ALA A 361 -8.22 33.40 -32.02
C ALA A 361 -6.97 34.31 -32.10
N ALA A 362 -5.79 33.75 -32.40
CA ALA A 362 -4.56 34.51 -32.62
C ALA A 362 -4.65 35.49 -33.81
N PHE A 363 -5.40 35.14 -34.86
CA PHE A 363 -5.59 35.98 -36.05
C PHE A 363 -6.91 36.75 -36.07
N THR A 364 -7.93 36.27 -35.35
CA THR A 364 -9.20 36.97 -35.16
C THR A 364 -9.25 37.67 -33.79
N VAL A 365 -8.23 38.51 -33.56
CA VAL A 365 -8.02 39.15 -32.26
C VAL A 365 -9.25 39.93 -31.77
N PRO A 366 -9.54 39.92 -30.45
CA PRO A 366 -10.67 40.64 -29.89
C PRO A 366 -10.62 42.13 -30.24
N GLY A 367 -11.71 42.68 -30.77
CA GLY A 367 -11.78 44.08 -31.22
C GLY A 367 -11.23 44.34 -32.62
N GLY A 368 -10.61 43.36 -33.27
CA GLY A 368 -10.08 43.49 -34.64
C GLY A 368 -8.86 44.40 -34.76
N ASN A 369 -8.51 44.68 -36.01
CA ASN A 369 -7.37 45.51 -36.39
C ASN A 369 -7.85 46.89 -36.85
N ASP A 370 -7.05 47.91 -36.56
CA ASP A 370 -7.22 49.25 -37.10
C ASP A 370 -7.02 49.22 -38.62
N GLN A 371 -7.98 49.76 -39.37
CA GLN A 371 -7.99 49.74 -40.83
C GLN A 371 -6.86 50.58 -41.45
N ASN A 372 -6.32 51.56 -40.72
CA ASN A 372 -5.26 52.43 -41.23
C ASN A 372 -3.86 51.88 -40.93
N THR A 373 -3.68 51.25 -39.78
CA THR A 373 -2.35 50.79 -39.32
C THR A 373 -2.17 49.27 -39.45
N GLY A 374 -3.26 48.50 -39.54
CA GLY A 374 -3.25 47.04 -39.52
C GLY A 374 -2.98 46.44 -38.13
N LEU A 375 -2.76 47.27 -37.10
CA LEU A 375 -2.42 46.83 -35.75
C LEU A 375 -3.66 46.49 -34.92
N PRO A 376 -3.58 45.55 -33.96
CA PRO A 376 -4.70 45.25 -33.06
C PRO A 376 -5.15 46.46 -32.26
N MET A 377 -6.46 46.74 -32.23
CA MET A 377 -7.02 47.92 -31.56
C MET A 377 -6.70 47.99 -30.05
N PHE A 378 -6.51 46.84 -29.41
CA PHE A 378 -6.22 46.76 -27.97
C PHE A 378 -4.75 46.54 -27.62
N LEU A 379 -3.81 46.72 -28.56
CA LEU A 379 -2.38 46.42 -28.38
C LEU A 379 -1.78 47.03 -27.09
N ASN A 380 -2.18 48.25 -26.74
CA ASN A 380 -1.67 48.96 -25.55
C ASN A 380 -2.36 48.56 -24.22
N LYS A 381 -3.31 47.62 -24.22
CA LYS A 381 -4.01 47.17 -23.02
C LYS A 381 -3.30 45.97 -22.41
N LYS A 382 -3.01 46.02 -21.09
CA LYS A 382 -2.42 44.89 -20.35
C LYS A 382 -3.21 43.59 -20.49
N VAL A 383 -4.54 43.67 -20.53
CA VAL A 383 -5.44 42.51 -20.70
C VAL A 383 -5.30 41.88 -22.09
N PHE A 384 -4.98 42.67 -23.12
CA PHE A 384 -4.72 42.16 -24.47
C PHE A 384 -3.38 41.42 -24.56
N ILE A 385 -2.32 41.96 -23.95
CA ILE A 385 -1.04 41.26 -23.85
C ILE A 385 -1.20 39.94 -23.08
N LEU A 386 -2.00 39.93 -22.01
CA LEU A 386 -2.36 38.72 -21.27
C LEU A 386 -3.05 37.69 -22.19
N PHE A 387 -4.05 38.11 -22.97
CA PHE A 387 -4.73 37.24 -23.94
C PHE A 387 -3.73 36.58 -24.90
N VAL A 388 -2.86 37.36 -25.56
CA VAL A 388 -1.90 36.84 -26.55
C VAL A 388 -0.94 35.82 -25.94
N ILE A 389 -0.44 36.07 -24.72
CA ILE A 389 0.47 35.16 -24.01
C ILE A 389 -0.24 33.83 -23.72
N PHE A 390 -1.45 33.89 -23.14
CA PHE A 390 -2.18 32.69 -22.72
C PHE A 390 -2.73 31.89 -23.90
N ASP A 391 -3.15 32.56 -24.98
CA ASP A 391 -3.53 31.93 -26.25
C ASP A 391 -2.34 31.16 -26.86
N SER A 392 -1.17 31.79 -26.93
CA SER A 392 0.07 31.15 -27.40
C SER A 392 0.47 29.95 -26.54
N LEU A 393 0.43 30.09 -25.21
CA LEU A 393 0.74 28.99 -24.27
C LEU A 393 -0.23 27.81 -24.45
N SER A 394 -1.52 28.09 -24.65
CA SER A 394 -2.52 27.06 -24.93
C SER A 394 -2.21 26.34 -26.24
N LEU A 395 -1.97 27.08 -27.33
CA LEU A 395 -1.68 26.52 -28.64
C LEU A 395 -0.44 25.61 -28.64
N PHE A 396 0.69 26.10 -28.11
CA PHE A 396 1.93 25.32 -28.09
C PHE A 396 1.85 24.12 -27.16
N SER A 397 1.23 24.25 -25.99
CA SER A 397 1.04 23.13 -25.08
C SER A 397 0.09 22.07 -25.65
N SER A 398 -0.98 22.49 -26.33
CA SER A 398 -1.89 21.58 -27.01
C SER A 398 -1.20 20.83 -28.15
N SER A 399 -0.37 21.53 -28.92
CA SER A 399 0.42 20.94 -30.01
C SER A 399 1.41 19.91 -29.47
N ALA A 400 2.11 20.22 -28.37
CA ALA A 400 3.00 19.27 -27.69
C ALA A 400 2.24 18.05 -27.16
N SER A 401 1.04 18.25 -26.60
CA SER A 401 0.16 17.16 -26.16
C SER A 401 -0.24 16.24 -27.31
N VAL A 402 -0.65 16.79 -28.45
CA VAL A 402 -1.02 16.02 -29.66
C VAL A 402 0.14 15.18 -30.15
N LEU A 403 1.36 15.74 -30.20
CA LEU A 403 2.55 14.99 -30.59
C LEU A 403 2.87 13.84 -29.64
N MET A 404 2.68 14.02 -28.33
CA MET A 404 2.87 12.96 -27.35
C MET A 404 1.86 11.82 -27.54
N PHE A 405 0.58 12.14 -27.75
CA PHE A 405 -0.45 11.13 -28.02
C PHE A 405 -0.28 10.43 -29.37
N LEU A 406 0.15 11.16 -30.40
CA LEU A 406 0.55 10.55 -31.67
C LEU A 406 1.73 9.58 -31.48
N GLY A 407 2.68 9.94 -30.61
CA GLY A 407 3.79 9.08 -30.21
C GLY A 407 3.38 7.84 -29.40
N ILE A 408 2.16 7.80 -28.86
CA ILE A 408 1.53 6.61 -28.25
C ILE A 408 0.83 5.78 -29.33
N LEU A 409 0.09 6.42 -30.24
CA LEU A 409 -0.61 5.73 -31.34
C LEU A 409 0.34 5.02 -32.31
N THR A 410 1.55 5.56 -32.49
CA THR A 410 2.59 5.02 -33.39
C THR A 410 3.62 4.13 -32.68
N ALA A 411 3.44 3.86 -31.37
CA ALA A 411 4.36 3.01 -30.62
C ALA A 411 4.25 1.52 -31.01
N ARG A 412 5.31 0.75 -30.75
CA ARG A 412 5.36 -0.69 -31.06
C ARG A 412 4.72 -1.58 -29.98
N TYR A 413 4.37 -1.02 -28.82
CA TYR A 413 3.74 -1.73 -27.68
C TYR A 413 4.47 -3.01 -27.25
N ALA A 414 5.81 -3.00 -27.25
CA ALA A 414 6.58 -4.09 -26.66
C ALA A 414 6.39 -4.12 -25.14
N GLU A 415 6.52 -5.28 -24.48
CA GLU A 415 6.32 -5.42 -23.03
C GLU A 415 7.12 -4.38 -22.21
N GLU A 416 8.39 -4.19 -22.54
CA GLU A 416 9.27 -3.24 -21.85
C GLU A 416 8.80 -1.77 -21.97
N ASP A 417 8.08 -1.45 -23.05
CA ASP A 417 7.53 -0.10 -23.26
C ASP A 417 6.43 0.25 -22.25
N PHE A 418 5.70 -0.76 -21.73
CA PHE A 418 4.62 -0.58 -20.74
C PHE A 418 5.15 -0.13 -19.37
N LEU A 419 6.43 -0.36 -19.08
CA LEU A 419 7.01 0.00 -17.78
C LEU A 419 7.32 1.49 -17.66
N LYS A 420 7.84 2.10 -18.74
CA LYS A 420 8.41 3.44 -18.66
C LYS A 420 8.09 4.32 -19.85
N SER A 421 8.29 3.85 -21.09
CA SER A 421 8.20 4.72 -22.26
C SER A 421 6.75 5.16 -22.54
N LEU A 422 5.79 4.24 -22.52
CA LEU A 422 4.37 4.51 -22.77
C LEU A 422 3.72 5.34 -21.64
N PRO A 423 3.84 4.97 -20.34
CA PRO A 423 3.30 5.79 -19.26
C PRO A 423 3.90 7.20 -19.22
N LYS A 424 5.21 7.35 -19.50
CA LYS A 424 5.86 8.67 -19.54
C LYS A 424 5.26 9.56 -20.63
N LYS A 425 5.10 9.04 -21.86
CA LYS A 425 4.46 9.78 -22.95
C LYS A 425 3.02 10.17 -22.59
N MET A 426 2.27 9.25 -21.99
CA MET A 426 0.89 9.50 -21.53
C MET A 426 0.82 10.61 -20.49
N ILE A 427 1.68 10.58 -19.47
CA ILE A 427 1.75 11.61 -18.42
C ILE A 427 2.08 12.98 -19.02
N ILE A 428 3.12 13.06 -19.86
CA ILE A 428 3.54 14.33 -20.48
C ILE A 428 2.42 14.88 -21.36
N GLY A 429 1.77 14.03 -22.16
CA GLY A 429 0.63 14.41 -22.99
C GLY A 429 -0.53 14.96 -22.17
N LEU A 430 -0.98 14.23 -21.15
CA LEU A 430 -2.07 14.67 -20.28
C LEU A 430 -1.75 15.97 -19.54
N PHE A 431 -0.53 16.13 -19.01
CA PHE A 431 -0.11 17.35 -18.32
C PHE A 431 -0.13 18.57 -19.25
N ALA A 432 0.41 18.41 -20.47
CA ALA A 432 0.38 19.45 -21.49
C ALA A 432 -1.06 19.81 -21.92
N LEU A 433 -1.95 18.81 -22.01
CA LEU A 433 -3.37 19.05 -22.32
C LEU A 433 -4.07 19.83 -21.21
N PHE A 434 -3.86 19.48 -19.94
CA PHE A 434 -4.43 20.21 -18.80
C PHE A 434 -3.96 21.64 -18.74
N PHE A 435 -2.65 21.85 -18.90
CA PHE A 435 -2.07 23.18 -18.94
C PHE A 435 -2.70 24.00 -20.07
N SER A 436 -2.87 23.39 -21.26
CA SER A 436 -3.52 24.02 -22.41
C SER A 436 -4.97 24.43 -22.15
N ILE A 437 -5.78 23.57 -21.52
CA ILE A 437 -7.17 23.88 -21.17
C ILE A 437 -7.24 25.03 -20.16
N ALA A 438 -6.37 25.01 -19.14
CA ALA A 438 -6.32 26.06 -18.14
C ALA A 438 -5.94 27.42 -18.74
N THR A 439 -4.93 27.46 -19.61
CA THR A 439 -4.51 28.69 -20.28
C THR A 439 -5.56 29.19 -21.28
N MET A 440 -6.24 28.29 -21.99
CA MET A 440 -7.37 28.63 -22.86
C MET A 440 -8.49 29.36 -22.09
N MET A 441 -8.81 28.93 -20.86
CA MET A 441 -9.83 29.61 -20.04
C MET A 441 -9.41 31.00 -19.59
N VAL A 442 -8.11 31.21 -19.31
CA VAL A 442 -7.59 32.54 -19.02
C VAL A 442 -7.67 33.44 -20.25
N ALA A 443 -7.28 32.93 -21.43
CA ALA A 443 -7.40 33.65 -22.69
C ALA A 443 -8.85 34.03 -23.01
N PHE A 444 -9.80 33.09 -22.86
CA PHE A 444 -11.23 33.34 -23.03
C PHE A 444 -11.75 34.40 -22.06
N SER A 445 -11.35 34.33 -20.78
CA SER A 445 -11.72 35.32 -19.77
C SER A 445 -11.17 36.72 -20.10
N ALA A 446 -9.92 36.79 -20.57
CA ALA A 446 -9.30 38.04 -21.02
C ALA A 446 -10.05 38.63 -22.23
N THR A 447 -10.48 37.80 -23.18
CA THR A 447 -11.31 38.21 -24.33
C THR A 447 -12.64 38.79 -23.88
N LEU A 448 -13.36 38.15 -22.95
CA LEU A 448 -14.62 38.69 -22.41
C LEU A 448 -14.44 40.04 -21.72
N LEU A 449 -13.35 40.21 -20.96
CA LEU A 449 -13.02 41.47 -20.30
C LEU A 449 -12.70 42.59 -21.31
N LEU A 450 -12.06 42.26 -22.44
CA LEU A 450 -11.76 43.21 -23.52
C LEU A 450 -13.04 43.62 -24.27
N MET A 451 -13.90 42.67 -24.63
CA MET A 451 -15.09 42.94 -25.44
C MET A 451 -16.22 43.62 -24.67
N LEU A 452 -16.45 43.27 -23.40
CA LEU A 452 -17.59 43.75 -22.60
C LEU A 452 -17.20 44.81 -21.57
N ARG A 453 -16.23 45.66 -21.92
CA ARG A 453 -15.67 46.69 -21.04
C ARG A 453 -16.79 47.57 -20.43
N GLY A 454 -16.86 47.61 -19.09
CA GLY A 454 -17.85 48.39 -18.35
C GLY A 454 -19.12 47.64 -17.92
N LYS A 455 -19.32 46.38 -18.36
CA LYS A 455 -20.46 45.54 -17.94
C LYS A 455 -20.06 44.40 -17.00
N SER A 456 -19.34 44.73 -15.92
CA SER A 456 -18.79 43.74 -14.97
C SER A 456 -19.85 42.81 -14.37
N SER A 457 -21.09 43.30 -14.20
CA SER A 457 -22.22 42.50 -13.69
C SER A 457 -22.58 41.31 -14.59
N ILE A 458 -22.27 41.36 -15.89
CA ILE A 458 -22.55 40.29 -16.86
C ILE A 458 -21.31 39.41 -17.06
N ILE A 459 -20.11 40.01 -17.00
CA ILE A 459 -18.85 39.28 -17.21
C ILE A 459 -18.61 38.24 -16.10
N LEU A 460 -18.80 38.62 -14.83
CA LEU A 460 -18.46 37.75 -13.70
C LEU A 460 -19.27 36.43 -13.70
N PRO A 461 -20.60 36.43 -13.91
CA PRO A 461 -21.38 35.19 -14.03
C PRO A 461 -20.95 34.33 -15.22
N ILE A 462 -20.62 34.93 -16.36
CA ILE A 462 -20.20 34.18 -17.56
C ILE A 462 -18.85 33.49 -17.33
N ILE A 463 -17.88 34.17 -16.70
CA ILE A 463 -16.58 33.56 -16.36
C ILE A 463 -16.78 32.40 -15.37
N CYS A 464 -17.60 32.58 -14.34
CA CYS A 464 -17.92 31.50 -13.40
C CYS A 464 -18.55 30.30 -14.13
N LEU A 465 -19.55 30.55 -15.00
CA LEU A 465 -20.21 29.49 -15.75
C LEU A 465 -19.26 28.76 -16.71
N ALA A 466 -18.38 29.50 -17.41
CA ALA A 466 -17.39 28.94 -18.32
C ALA A 466 -16.30 28.12 -17.59
N SER A 467 -15.98 28.47 -16.35
CA SER A 467 -15.00 27.72 -15.55
C SER A 467 -15.52 26.38 -15.03
N LEU A 468 -16.84 26.21 -14.87
CA LEU A 468 -17.44 25.00 -14.26
C LEU A 468 -17.10 23.70 -15.02
N PRO A 469 -17.28 23.58 -16.35
CA PRO A 469 -16.91 22.36 -17.07
C PRO A 469 -15.43 22.01 -16.95
N VAL A 470 -14.55 23.02 -16.90
CA VAL A 470 -13.10 22.83 -16.78
C VAL A 470 -12.70 22.40 -15.38
N THR A 471 -13.26 23.02 -14.35
CA THR A 471 -13.03 22.58 -12.96
C THR A 471 -13.51 21.15 -12.77
N LEU A 472 -14.67 20.79 -13.34
CA LEU A 472 -15.17 19.41 -13.33
C LEU A 472 -14.22 18.46 -14.07
N PHE A 473 -13.73 18.83 -15.25
CA PHE A 473 -12.78 18.03 -16.02
C PHE A 473 -11.46 17.81 -15.27
N VAL A 474 -10.90 18.88 -14.67
CA VAL A 474 -9.70 18.78 -13.83
C VAL A 474 -9.96 17.87 -12.64
N LEU A 475 -11.07 18.03 -11.92
CA LEU A 475 -11.41 17.17 -10.78
C LEU A 475 -11.57 15.69 -11.17
N MET A 476 -12.08 15.39 -12.37
CA MET A 476 -12.26 14.02 -12.84
C MET A 476 -10.96 13.37 -13.32
N GLN A 477 -10.11 14.12 -14.01
CA GLN A 477 -8.94 13.57 -14.70
C GLN A 477 -7.63 13.77 -13.91
N PHE A 478 -7.59 14.68 -12.94
CA PHE A 478 -6.43 14.90 -12.06
C PHE A 478 -6.07 13.67 -11.20
N PRO A 479 -7.03 12.94 -10.58
CA PRO A 479 -6.72 11.70 -9.86
C PRO A 479 -6.00 10.68 -10.75
N LEU A 480 -6.44 10.55 -12.01
CA LEU A 480 -5.82 9.66 -12.98
C LEU A 480 -4.34 10.01 -13.24
N LEU A 481 -4.03 11.30 -13.33
CA LEU A 481 -2.66 11.79 -13.54
C LEU A 481 -1.78 11.56 -12.28
N VAL A 482 -2.33 11.80 -11.09
CA VAL A 482 -1.65 11.52 -9.82
C VAL A 482 -1.36 10.03 -9.67
N ASP A 483 -2.35 9.17 -9.94
CA ASP A 483 -2.16 7.72 -9.86
C ASP A 483 -1.11 7.21 -10.86
N MET A 484 -1.13 7.72 -12.10
CA MET A 484 -0.18 7.32 -13.13
C MET A 484 1.24 7.80 -12.83
N THR A 485 1.40 9.01 -12.25
CA THR A 485 2.69 9.54 -11.83
C THR A 485 3.25 8.80 -10.62
N MET A 486 2.43 8.54 -9.59
CA MET A 486 2.83 7.73 -8.43
C MET A 486 3.19 6.29 -8.82
N SER A 487 2.46 5.69 -9.76
CA SER A 487 2.77 4.35 -10.29
C SER A 487 4.09 4.32 -11.11
N THR A 488 4.52 5.45 -11.66
CA THR A 488 5.70 5.52 -12.55
C THR A 488 6.95 6.01 -11.85
N TYR A 489 6.81 6.93 -10.90
CA TYR A 489 7.92 7.59 -10.22
C TYR A 489 7.90 7.38 -8.70
N GLY A 490 6.86 6.75 -8.14
CA GLY A 490 6.78 6.45 -6.72
C GLY A 490 7.93 5.53 -6.28
N PRO A 491 8.25 5.51 -4.97
CA PRO A 491 9.32 4.69 -4.44
C PRO A 491 9.09 3.24 -4.83
N GLY A 492 10.00 2.69 -5.65
CA GLY A 492 9.97 1.29 -6.03
C GLY A 492 9.97 0.46 -4.76
N ILE A 493 8.96 -0.39 -4.60
CA ILE A 493 8.82 -1.31 -3.45
C ILE A 493 10.12 -2.09 -3.22
N PHE A 494 10.89 -2.33 -4.29
CA PHE A 494 12.20 -2.97 -4.25
C PHE A 494 13.34 -2.11 -3.71
N LYS A 495 13.39 -0.79 -3.90
CA LYS A 495 14.51 -0.01 -3.35
C LYS A 495 14.53 -0.09 -1.81
N LYS A 496 13.33 -0.16 -1.20
CA LYS A 496 13.14 -0.31 0.24
C LYS A 496 13.30 -1.76 0.74
N LYS A 497 13.16 -2.76 -0.14
CA LYS A 497 13.34 -4.19 0.19
C LYS A 497 14.77 -4.66 -0.07
N MET A 498 15.43 -4.25 -1.16
CA MET A 498 16.78 -4.68 -1.54
C MET A 498 17.89 -4.14 -0.64
N GLU A 499 17.73 -2.94 -0.05
CA GLU A 499 18.61 -2.45 1.02
C GLU A 499 18.57 -3.33 2.29
N ARG A 500 17.70 -4.35 2.35
CA ARG A 500 17.70 -5.39 3.40
C ARG A 500 18.34 -6.71 2.97
N TRP A 501 18.71 -6.88 1.70
CA TRP A 501 19.25 -8.14 1.16
C TRP A 501 20.68 -8.01 0.58
N VAL A 502 21.18 -6.78 0.40
CA VAL A 502 22.60 -6.47 0.18
C VAL A 502 23.12 -5.81 1.44
#